data_AF-A0A0F9Q5K2-F1
#
_entry.id   AF-A0A0F9Q5K2-F1
#
_cell.length_a   1.000
_cell.length_b   1.000
_cell.length_c   1.000
_cell.angle_alpha   90.00
_cell.angle_beta   90.00
_cell.angle_gamma   90.00
#
_symmetry.space_group_name_H-M   'P 1'
#
loop_
_entity.id
_entity.type
_entity.pdbx_description
1 polymer ?
#
loop_
_entity_poly.entity_id
_entity_poly.type
_entity_poly.pdbx_seq_one_letter_code
_entity_poly.pdbx_strand_id
1 'polypeptide(L)'
;MENIRPIWLEINLDAIAHNVKKIRQIVGKNTQIIAVVKANAYGHGAIEVSETLLENGVTMLGVGVIEEGIVLRKAGIKAPILVCGLTTDDQLESLVMYNLTATVCRLKIIQALSRIASKKKRKVPVHIKIDTGMGRLGIPGED
;
A
#
# COMPACT_ATOMS: atom_id res chain seq x y z
N MET A 1 30.19 -1.17 21.15
CA MET A 1 28.83 -0.64 20.95
C MET A 1 28.96 0.58 20.07
N GLU A 2 28.26 0.62 18.94
CA GLU A 2 28.22 1.82 18.11
C GLU A 2 27.74 3.01 18.93
N ASN A 3 28.23 4.20 18.61
CA ASN A 3 27.90 5.43 19.31
C ASN A 3 26.55 5.94 18.79
N ILE A 4 25.47 5.22 19.16
CA ILE A 4 24.11 5.50 18.69
C ILE A 4 23.53 6.67 19.49
N ARG A 5 22.66 7.46 18.87
CA ARG A 5 21.85 8.47 19.58
C ARG A 5 21.20 7.85 20.83
N PRO A 6 21.18 8.56 21.97
CA PRO A 6 20.71 8.00 23.24
C PRO A 6 19.19 7.76 23.27
N ILE A 7 18.43 8.35 22.35
CA ILE A 7 16.97 8.21 22.25
C ILE A 7 16.66 7.30 21.06
N TRP A 8 15.93 6.23 21.33
CA TRP A 8 15.56 5.21 20.37
C TRP A 8 14.15 4.70 20.66
N LEU A 9 13.57 3.99 19.69
CA LEU A 9 12.26 3.37 19.78
C LEU A 9 12.43 1.86 19.58
N GLU A 10 11.98 1.06 20.54
CA GLU A 10 11.93 -0.39 20.39
C GLU A 10 10.65 -0.80 19.67
N ILE A 11 10.79 -1.64 18.64
CA ILE A 11 9.66 -2.19 17.91
C ILE A 11 9.67 -3.71 18.09
N ASN A 12 8.64 -4.22 18.77
CA ASN A 12 8.47 -5.66 18.95
C ASN A 12 7.74 -6.26 17.73
N LEU A 13 8.48 -6.92 16.85
CA LEU A 13 7.93 -7.56 15.65
C LEU A 13 7.05 -8.79 15.97
N ASP A 14 7.32 -9.49 17.07
CA ASP A 14 6.47 -10.60 17.52
C ASP A 14 5.06 -10.13 17.90
N ALA A 15 4.95 -8.93 18.48
CA ALA A 15 3.66 -8.31 18.77
C ALA A 15 2.88 -8.00 17.49
N ILE A 16 3.56 -7.53 16.43
CA ILE A 16 2.94 -7.30 15.11
C ILE A 16 2.48 -8.63 14.50
N ALA A 17 3.33 -9.65 14.51
CA ALA A 17 3.00 -10.99 14.05
C ALA A 17 1.79 -11.58 14.81
N HIS A 18 1.76 -11.41 16.13
CA HIS A 18 0.63 -11.79 16.97
C HIS A 18 -0.67 -11.11 16.53
N ASN A 19 -0.64 -9.80 16.27
CA ASN A 19 -1.81 -9.04 15.85
C ASN A 19 -2.35 -9.53 14.49
N VAL A 20 -1.48 -9.85 13.54
CA VAL A 20 -1.91 -10.45 12.26
C VAL A 20 -2.64 -11.77 12.48
N LYS A 21 -2.12 -12.64 13.37
CA LYS A 21 -2.77 -13.92 13.71
C LYS A 21 -4.15 -13.70 14.34
N LYS A 22 -4.31 -12.69 15.20
CA LYS A 22 -5.62 -12.32 15.78
C LYS A 22 -6.60 -11.84 14.73
N ILE A 23 -6.18 -10.95 13.82
CA ILE A 23 -7.02 -10.51 12.69
C ILE A 23 -7.41 -11.71 11.82
N ARG A 24 -6.46 -12.60 11.51
CA ARG A 24 -6.70 -13.81 10.72
C ARG A 24 -7.74 -14.74 11.35
N GLN A 25 -7.74 -14.88 12.68
CA GLN A 25 -8.77 -15.65 13.40
C GLN A 25 -10.17 -15.05 13.25
N ILE A 26 -10.27 -13.72 13.21
CA ILE A 26 -11.55 -13.01 13.06
C ILE A 26 -12.08 -13.13 11.62
N VAL A 27 -11.23 -12.85 10.63
CA VAL A 27 -11.67 -12.77 9.22
C VAL A 27 -11.74 -14.13 8.51
N GLY A 28 -11.15 -15.16 9.11
CA GLY A 28 -11.06 -16.51 8.53
C GLY A 28 -9.98 -16.65 7.45
N LYS A 29 -9.78 -17.88 6.98
CA LYS A 29 -8.69 -18.22 6.05
C LYS A 29 -8.90 -17.75 4.60
N ASN A 30 -10.16 -17.54 4.18
CA ASN A 30 -10.50 -17.21 2.80
C ASN A 30 -10.47 -15.69 2.52
N THR A 31 -10.35 -14.88 3.57
CA THR A 31 -10.40 -13.42 3.44
C THR A 31 -9.00 -12.85 3.26
N GLN A 32 -8.77 -12.05 2.22
CA GLN A 32 -7.49 -11.38 2.05
C GLN A 32 -7.30 -10.27 3.09
N ILE A 33 -6.06 -10.01 3.49
CA ILE A 33 -5.72 -8.96 4.45
C ILE A 33 -4.81 -7.96 3.75
N ILE A 34 -5.24 -6.69 3.75
CA ILE A 34 -4.40 -5.56 3.34
C ILE A 34 -3.90 -4.89 4.62
N ALA A 35 -2.59 -4.93 4.88
CA ALA A 35 -2.01 -4.22 6.02
C ALA A 35 -1.57 -2.83 5.60
N VAL A 36 -2.10 -1.81 6.27
CA VAL A 36 -1.76 -0.41 5.96
C VAL A 36 -0.47 -0.04 6.71
N VAL A 37 0.57 0.29 5.97
CA VAL A 37 1.93 0.64 6.46
C VAL A 37 2.34 2.05 6.07
N LYS A 38 1.36 2.93 5.81
CA LYS A 38 1.59 4.36 5.55
C LYS A 38 2.31 5.05 6.71
N ALA A 39 2.88 6.22 6.46
CA ALA A 39 3.63 7.03 7.41
C ALA A 39 4.72 6.24 8.14
N ASN A 40 5.58 5.57 7.36
CA ASN A 40 6.66 4.71 7.87
C ASN A 40 6.15 3.59 8.80
N ALA A 41 5.11 2.85 8.38
CA ALA A 41 4.37 1.91 9.22
C ALA A 41 3.93 2.54 10.55
N TYR A 42 3.26 3.70 10.47
CA TYR A 42 2.82 4.45 11.66
C TYR A 42 3.99 4.77 12.61
N GLY A 43 5.18 5.05 12.06
CA GLY A 43 6.41 5.33 12.81
C GLY A 43 7.20 4.11 13.27
N HIS A 44 6.77 2.88 12.95
CA HIS A 44 7.40 1.65 13.42
C HIS A 44 8.51 1.12 12.49
N GLY A 45 8.74 1.77 11.34
CA GLY A 45 9.71 1.32 10.34
C GLY A 45 9.04 0.53 9.22
N ALA A 46 8.98 1.11 8.02
CA ALA A 46 8.17 0.57 6.93
C ALA A 46 8.61 -0.80 6.44
N ILE A 47 9.92 -1.06 6.38
CA ILE A 47 10.48 -2.22 5.69
C ILE A 47 10.30 -3.47 6.56
N GLU A 48 10.88 -3.47 7.76
CA GLU A 48 10.89 -4.60 8.69
C GLU A 48 9.45 -4.98 9.12
N VAL A 49 8.60 -3.97 9.33
CA VAL A 49 7.18 -4.19 9.62
C VAL A 49 6.47 -4.82 8.44
N SER A 50 6.71 -4.34 7.21
CA SER A 50 6.09 -4.90 6.01
C SER A 50 6.48 -6.36 5.78
N GLU A 51 7.75 -6.71 5.96
CA GLU A 51 8.23 -8.09 5.86
C GLU A 51 7.55 -8.98 6.90
N THR A 52 7.57 -8.56 8.16
CA THR A 52 6.91 -9.26 9.27
C THR A 52 5.42 -9.51 8.99
N LEU A 53 4.71 -8.49 8.50
CA LEU A 53 3.28 -8.57 8.15
C LEU A 53 3.05 -9.62 7.05
N LEU A 54 3.84 -9.59 5.98
CA LEU A 54 3.71 -10.49 4.84
C LEU A 54 4.01 -11.95 5.23
N GLU A 55 5.07 -12.18 6.01
CA GLU A 55 5.43 -13.51 6.52
C GLU A 55 4.33 -14.13 7.40
N ASN A 56 3.51 -13.29 8.04
CA ASN A 56 2.44 -13.71 8.93
C ASN A 56 1.06 -13.76 8.27
N GLY A 57 0.98 -13.70 6.94
CA GLY A 57 -0.24 -14.00 6.18
C GLY A 57 -1.05 -12.78 5.75
N VAL A 58 -0.44 -11.59 5.75
CA VAL A 58 -0.93 -10.43 5.00
C VAL A 58 -0.68 -10.67 3.51
N THR A 59 -1.67 -10.37 2.67
CA THR A 59 -1.62 -10.66 1.22
C THR A 59 -1.26 -9.43 0.38
N MET A 60 -1.40 -8.23 0.93
CA MET A 60 -1.14 -6.96 0.25
C MET A 60 -0.81 -5.87 1.27
N LEU A 61 -0.03 -4.88 0.87
CA LEU A 61 0.27 -3.71 1.68
C LEU A 61 -0.49 -2.47 1.18
N GLY A 62 -0.86 -1.57 2.09
CA GLY A 62 -1.46 -0.28 1.77
C GLY A 62 -0.57 0.88 2.22
N VAL A 63 -0.29 1.83 1.35
CA VAL A 63 0.48 3.05 1.65
C VAL A 63 -0.35 4.30 1.41
N GLY A 64 0.06 5.42 1.99
CA GLY A 64 -0.64 6.70 1.86
C GLY A 64 -0.31 7.40 0.55
N VAL A 65 0.97 7.42 0.18
CA VAL A 65 1.50 8.10 -1.01
C VAL A 65 2.41 7.19 -1.83
N ILE A 66 2.71 7.57 -3.06
CA ILE A 66 3.46 6.73 -3.99
C ILE A 66 4.92 6.51 -3.55
N GLU A 67 5.53 7.52 -2.92
CA GLU A 67 6.92 7.50 -2.46
C GLU A 67 7.16 6.38 -1.45
N GLU A 68 6.18 6.14 -0.55
CA GLU A 68 6.23 5.04 0.41
C GLU A 68 6.23 3.69 -0.30
N GLY A 69 5.41 3.53 -1.34
CA GLY A 69 5.41 2.31 -2.16
C GLY A 69 6.73 2.12 -2.92
N ILE A 70 7.34 3.20 -3.40
CA ILE A 70 8.65 3.19 -4.05
C ILE A 70 9.74 2.74 -3.08
N VAL A 71 9.73 3.25 -1.84
CA VAL A 71 10.66 2.83 -0.78
C VAL A 71 10.56 1.31 -0.56
N LEU A 72 9.35 0.78 -0.39
CA LEU A 72 9.13 -0.67 -0.21
C LEU A 72 9.61 -1.48 -1.43
N ARG A 73 9.37 -0.99 -2.65
CA ARG A 73 9.85 -1.65 -3.88
C ARG A 73 11.37 -1.67 -3.96
N LYS A 74 12.03 -0.56 -3.62
CA LYS A 74 13.51 -0.47 -3.59
C LYS A 74 14.11 -1.37 -2.51
N ALA A 75 13.40 -1.61 -1.42
CA ALA A 75 13.76 -2.59 -0.39
C ALA A 75 13.52 -4.05 -0.81
N GLY A 76 12.96 -4.29 -2.00
CA GLY A 76 12.78 -5.64 -2.54
C GLY A 76 11.42 -6.28 -2.25
N ILE A 77 10.46 -5.56 -1.65
CA ILE A 77 9.10 -6.07 -1.43
C ILE A 77 8.42 -6.32 -2.78
N LYS A 78 8.01 -7.58 -3.00
CA LYS A 78 7.34 -8.03 -4.24
C LYS A 78 5.83 -8.15 -4.12
N ALA A 79 5.29 -8.18 -2.90
CA ALA A 79 3.85 -8.27 -2.66
C ALA A 79 3.09 -7.10 -3.33
N PRO A 80 1.80 -7.26 -3.66
CA PRO A 80 0.98 -6.13 -4.13
C PRO A 80 1.01 -4.98 -3.11
N ILE A 81 1.12 -3.74 -3.61
CA ILE A 81 1.11 -2.52 -2.79
C ILE A 81 0.04 -1.60 -3.36
N LEU A 82 -0.93 -1.20 -2.54
CA LEU A 82 -1.99 -0.26 -2.86
C LEU A 82 -1.60 1.14 -2.38
N VAL A 83 -1.58 2.11 -3.29
CA VAL A 83 -1.53 3.52 -2.92
C VAL A 83 -2.96 3.96 -2.60
N CYS A 84 -3.28 4.12 -1.32
CA CYS A 84 -4.62 4.47 -0.83
C CYS A 84 -4.97 5.95 -1.04
N GLY A 85 -3.97 6.80 -1.25
CA GLY A 85 -4.13 8.22 -1.55
C GLY A 85 -4.58 8.48 -2.99
N LEU A 86 -4.87 9.75 -3.29
CA LEU A 86 -5.22 10.18 -4.63
C LEU A 86 -4.01 10.05 -5.56
N THR A 87 -4.22 9.43 -6.73
CA THR A 87 -3.23 9.39 -7.81
C THR A 87 -3.37 10.62 -8.70
N THR A 88 -2.26 11.32 -8.97
CA THR A 88 -2.21 12.46 -9.90
C THR A 88 -1.63 12.05 -11.27
N ASP A 89 -1.86 12.88 -12.30
CA ASP A 89 -1.46 12.58 -13.68
C ASP A 89 0.07 12.40 -13.84
N ASP A 90 0.86 13.17 -13.10
CA ASP A 90 2.33 13.12 -13.07
C ASP A 90 2.89 11.87 -12.40
N GLN A 91 2.09 11.17 -11.58
CA GLN A 91 2.51 9.97 -10.86
C GLN A 91 2.27 8.67 -11.65
N LEU A 92 1.52 8.73 -12.77
CA LEU A 92 1.08 7.54 -13.50
C LEU A 92 2.24 6.71 -14.06
N GLU A 93 3.30 7.37 -14.54
CA GLU A 93 4.49 6.68 -15.02
C GLU A 93 5.19 5.90 -13.90
N SER A 94 5.29 6.50 -12.71
CA SER A 94 5.89 5.88 -11.53
C SER A 94 5.07 4.67 -11.06
N LEU A 95 3.74 4.75 -11.05
CA LEU A 95 2.87 3.62 -10.72
C LEU A 95 3.16 2.41 -11.64
N VAL A 96 3.29 2.65 -12.95
CA VAL A 96 3.61 1.60 -13.94
C VAL A 96 5.04 1.07 -13.77
N MET A 97 6.00 1.96 -13.53
CA MET A 97 7.41 1.62 -13.37
C MET A 97 7.64 0.73 -12.15
N TYR A 98 7.06 1.10 -11.01
CA TYR A 98 7.21 0.41 -9.73
C TYR A 98 6.13 -0.66 -9.46
N ASN A 99 5.23 -0.91 -10.43
CA ASN A 99 4.15 -1.89 -10.32
C ASN A 99 3.34 -1.73 -9.02
N LEU A 100 2.84 -0.51 -8.81
CA LEU A 100 2.01 -0.15 -7.66
C LEU A 100 0.54 -0.14 -8.07
N THR A 101 -0.33 -0.64 -7.21
CA THR A 101 -1.79 -0.64 -7.41
C THR A 101 -2.32 0.75 -7.14
N ALA A 102 -3.01 1.33 -8.11
CA ALA A 102 -3.53 2.70 -8.01
C ALA A 102 -4.93 2.71 -7.39
N THR A 103 -5.20 3.67 -6.51
CA THR A 103 -6.57 4.05 -6.16
C THR A 103 -7.07 5.08 -7.16
N VAL A 104 -8.19 4.80 -7.82
CA VAL A 104 -8.75 5.65 -8.87
C VAL A 104 -10.16 6.11 -8.52
N CYS A 105 -10.39 7.41 -8.67
CA CYS A 105 -11.69 8.05 -8.43
C CYS A 105 -12.25 8.75 -9.68
N ARG A 106 -11.57 8.69 -10.84
CA ARG A 106 -11.98 9.41 -12.06
C ARG A 106 -11.66 8.62 -13.31
N LEU A 107 -12.59 8.60 -14.27
CA LEU A 107 -12.42 7.92 -15.55
C LEU A 107 -11.19 8.42 -16.34
N LYS A 108 -10.92 9.73 -16.32
CA LYS A 108 -9.75 10.32 -17.00
C LYS A 108 -8.43 9.70 -16.53
N ILE A 109 -8.29 9.43 -15.23
CA ILE A 109 -7.08 8.86 -14.64
C ILE A 109 -6.87 7.42 -15.10
N ILE A 110 -7.92 6.59 -15.07
CA ILE A 110 -7.80 5.20 -15.54
C ILE A 110 -7.51 5.12 -17.05
N GLN A 111 -8.08 6.01 -17.86
CA GLN A 111 -7.79 6.10 -19.30
C GLN A 111 -6.33 6.54 -19.57
N ALA A 112 -5.81 7.50 -18.80
CA ALA A 112 -4.42 7.92 -18.90
C ALA A 112 -3.46 6.79 -18.46
N LEU A 113 -3.74 6.15 -17.32
CA LEU A 113 -2.95 5.02 -16.82
C LEU A 113 -2.93 3.86 -17.81
N SER A 114 -4.08 3.51 -18.40
CA SER A 114 -4.19 2.44 -19.41
C SER A 114 -3.34 2.72 -20.65
N ARG A 115 -3.33 3.96 -21.15
CA ARG A 115 -2.47 4.37 -22.28
C ARG A 115 -0.99 4.23 -21.95
N ILE A 116 -0.56 4.69 -20.77
CA ILE A 116 0.84 4.61 -20.34
C ILE A 116 1.26 3.15 -20.15
N ALA A 117 0.44 2.36 -19.46
CA ALA A 117 0.68 0.94 -19.24
C ALA A 117 0.80 0.16 -20.56
N SER A 118 -0.11 0.43 -21.52
CA SER A 118 -0.09 -0.19 -22.86
C SER A 118 1.18 0.15 -23.63
N LYS A 119 1.60 1.42 -23.64
CA LYS A 119 2.86 1.84 -24.29
C LYS A 119 4.08 1.13 -23.71
N LYS A 120 4.10 0.91 -22.39
CA LYS A 120 5.18 0.19 -21.69
C LYS A 120 4.98 -1.34 -21.68
N LYS A 121 3.96 -1.88 -22.37
CA LYS A 121 3.59 -3.31 -22.41
C LYS A 121 3.45 -3.94 -21.01
N ARG A 122 2.87 -3.19 -20.07
CA ARG A 122 2.63 -3.62 -18.69
C ARG A 122 1.14 -3.59 -18.38
N LYS A 123 0.74 -4.37 -17.37
CA LYS A 123 -0.57 -4.26 -16.72
C LYS A 123 -0.36 -3.62 -15.36
N VAL A 124 -1.24 -2.68 -14.99
CA VAL A 124 -1.24 -2.06 -13.66
C VAL A 124 -2.59 -2.34 -13.02
N PRO A 125 -2.62 -3.00 -11.84
CA PRO A 125 -3.86 -3.21 -11.11
C PRO A 125 -4.39 -1.88 -10.56
N VAL A 126 -5.71 -1.76 -10.49
CA VAL A 126 -6.40 -0.56 -9.97
C VAL A 126 -7.50 -0.97 -9.01
N HIS A 127 -7.70 -0.18 -7.95
CA HIS A 127 -8.87 -0.23 -7.10
C HIS A 127 -9.70 1.03 -7.35
N ILE A 128 -10.99 0.87 -7.65
CA ILE A 128 -11.92 1.99 -7.78
C ILE A 128 -12.39 2.35 -6.37
N LYS A 129 -12.26 3.62 -6.00
CA LYS A 129 -12.72 4.12 -4.70
C LYS A 129 -14.11 4.72 -4.85
N ILE A 130 -15.07 4.19 -4.08
CA ILE A 130 -16.41 4.75 -3.96
C ILE A 130 -16.49 5.56 -2.67
N ASP A 131 -17.08 6.75 -2.73
CA ASP A 131 -17.44 7.54 -1.56
C ASP A 131 -18.88 7.24 -1.17
N THR A 132 -19.05 6.62 0.00
CA THR A 132 -20.35 6.24 0.55
C THR A 132 -20.78 7.15 1.70
N GLY A 133 -20.16 8.33 1.83
CA GLY A 133 -20.54 9.35 2.83
C GLY A 133 -19.41 9.87 3.71
N MET A 134 -18.14 9.44 3.52
CA MET A 134 -17.02 10.04 4.25
C MET A 134 -16.70 11.45 3.73
N GLY A 135 -17.04 11.73 2.46
CA GLY A 135 -16.84 13.05 1.86
C GLY A 135 -15.37 13.43 1.69
N ARG A 136 -14.50 12.44 1.48
CA ARG A 136 -13.04 12.66 1.45
C ARG A 136 -12.44 12.37 0.09
N LEU A 137 -12.63 11.15 -0.41
CA LEU A 137 -12.12 10.66 -1.70
C LEU A 137 -13.02 9.52 -2.18
N GLY A 138 -13.39 9.56 -3.45
CA GLY A 138 -14.10 8.49 -4.13
C GLY A 138 -15.01 9.03 -5.23
N ILE A 139 -15.55 8.11 -6.03
CA ILE A 139 -16.67 8.37 -6.93
C ILE A 139 -17.93 8.42 -6.06
N PRO A 140 -18.74 9.49 -6.11
CA PRO A 140 -20.05 9.52 -5.46
C PRO A 140 -20.90 8.32 -5.91
N GLY A 141 -21.75 7.78 -5.04
CA GLY A 141 -22.59 6.61 -5.38
C GLY A 141 -23.60 6.84 -6.51
N GLU A 142 -23.70 8.06 -7.03
CA GLU A 142 -24.65 8.51 -8.05
C GLU A 142 -24.00 8.68 -9.44
N ASP A 143 -22.67 8.56 -9.54
CA ASP A 143 -21.84 8.70 -10.76
C ASP A 143 -21.32 7.34 -11.29
#